data_AF-A0A9W7NMY8-F1
#
_entry.id   AF-A0A9W7NMY8-F1
#
_cell.length_a   1.000
_cell.length_b   1.000
_cell.length_c   1.000
_cell.angle_alpha   90.00
_cell.angle_beta   90.00
_cell.angle_gamma   90.00
#
_symmetry.space_group_name_H-M   'P 1'
#
loop_
_entity.id
_entity.type
_entity.pdbx_description
1 polymer ?
#
loop_
_entity_poly.entity_id
_entity_poly.type
_entity_poly.pdbx_seq_one_letter_code
_entity_poly.pdbx_strand_id
1 'polypeptide(L)'
;MNQNGMPVSRYATFRRLLSRLDHGTRIGPERTAEESTVQPVRAMLRGLLSSRRRAHTRRLWARWLEPVMLRDPALLAIAEPLPGCVRVVDTAGWWPALSRRMDDLPATVQSRLDDRLANGALDRVLASAEMAGWAETLRGGSLSVLDAVRTDPTALALFLEEANAHRMRAASALAIPGGVAALRPLDGADVETLTAALRLSDGWRTLGGRAADMEIDELLACVRGALTGGSVAPDAMALFAVAGLYSRRDPLLGAALRALLPLPLVDAAAAWLTAHGNGGKACGERAGDGFAGMPPFGGGQAESLDRGLRDLFEAAMRSGRPVSPADAKRLGRALAGVVDDVPDTPPARR
;
A
#
# COMPACT_ATOMS: atom_id res chain seq x y z
N MET A 1 25.71 15.85 39.90
CA MET A 1 25.46 14.40 39.69
C MET A 1 24.28 14.24 38.74
N ASN A 2 24.34 13.23 37.85
CA ASN A 2 23.26 12.53 37.11
C ASN A 2 21.85 13.16 36.97
N GLN A 3 21.33 13.42 35.76
CA GLN A 3 20.68 12.50 34.79
C GLN A 3 19.16 12.72 34.76
N ASN A 4 18.57 12.92 33.58
CA ASN A 4 17.16 12.63 33.20
C ASN A 4 16.99 12.97 31.70
N GLY A 5 16.15 12.31 30.89
CA GLY A 5 15.24 11.19 31.20
C GLY A 5 14.09 11.07 30.19
N MET A 6 14.34 11.27 28.90
CA MET A 6 13.29 11.36 27.86
C MET A 6 12.50 10.04 27.67
N PRO A 7 11.16 10.07 27.56
CA PRO A 7 10.36 8.90 27.17
C PRO A 7 10.54 8.63 25.67
N VAL A 8 11.55 7.84 25.32
CA VAL A 8 11.83 7.45 23.95
C VAL A 8 10.68 6.60 23.39
N SER A 9 10.01 7.08 22.34
CA SER A 9 9.02 6.31 21.58
C SER A 9 9.56 4.91 21.27
N ARG A 10 8.76 3.85 21.44
CA ARG A 10 9.19 2.46 21.21
C ARG A 10 9.80 2.27 19.82
N TYR A 11 9.33 3.03 18.83
CA TYR A 11 9.90 3.09 17.48
C TYR A 11 11.31 3.70 17.44
N ALA A 12 11.57 4.78 18.19
CA ALA A 12 12.89 5.39 18.32
C ALA A 12 13.87 4.53 19.15
N THR A 13 13.39 3.79 20.15
CA THR A 13 14.21 2.80 20.88
C THR A 13 14.60 1.64 19.98
N PHE A 14 13.65 1.09 19.21
CA PHE A 14 13.89 0.03 18.22
C PHE A 14 14.84 0.51 17.12
N ARG A 15 14.67 1.73 16.60
CA ARG A 15 15.55 2.34 15.59
C ARG A 15 16.96 2.61 16.14
N ARG A 16 17.09 3.02 17.41
CA ARG A 16 18.40 3.13 18.11
C ARG A 16 19.08 1.77 18.32
N LEU A 17 18.31 0.72 18.58
CA LEU A 17 18.83 -0.65 18.71
C LEU A 17 19.38 -1.15 17.36
N LEU A 18 18.62 -0.94 16.28
CA LEU A 18 19.06 -1.27 14.92
C LEU A 18 20.29 -0.47 14.49
N SER A 19 20.31 0.85 14.71
CA SER A 19 21.49 1.67 14.34
C SER A 19 22.73 1.32 15.16
N ARG A 20 22.59 0.87 16.41
CA ARG A 20 23.73 0.35 17.20
C ARG A 20 24.29 -0.96 16.66
N LEU A 21 23.45 -1.82 16.10
CA LEU A 21 23.89 -3.05 15.42
C LEU A 21 24.58 -2.74 14.08
N ASP A 22 24.14 -1.72 13.36
CA ASP A 22 24.73 -1.31 12.07
C ASP A 22 26.01 -0.47 12.20
N HIS A 23 26.33 0.08 13.37
CA HIS A 23 27.54 0.91 13.59
C HIS A 23 28.69 0.15 14.28
N GLY A 24 28.53 -1.14 14.59
CA GLY A 24 29.54 -1.96 15.28
C GLY A 24 30.74 -2.42 14.44
N THR A 25 31.08 -1.76 13.33
CA THR A 25 32.21 -2.15 12.45
C THR A 25 33.22 -1.03 12.27
N ARG A 26 33.91 -0.68 13.37
CA ARG A 26 35.27 -0.12 13.40
C ARG A 26 35.75 0.00 14.84
N ILE A 27 36.73 -0.82 15.24
CA ILE A 27 37.88 -0.53 16.12
C ILE A 27 38.64 -1.85 16.36
N GLY A 28 39.95 -1.84 16.14
CA GLY A 28 40.96 -2.54 16.94
C GLY A 28 41.05 -4.08 16.89
N PRO A 29 42.24 -4.66 16.62
CA PRO A 29 42.49 -6.07 16.86
C PRO A 29 42.82 -6.30 18.35
N GLU A 30 41.81 -6.56 19.18
CA GLU A 30 41.96 -7.33 20.44
C GLU A 30 40.59 -7.53 21.14
N ARG A 31 39.98 -8.70 20.93
CA ARG A 31 39.23 -9.50 21.93
C ARG A 31 38.58 -10.72 21.29
N THR A 32 39.30 -11.83 21.38
CA THR A 32 38.81 -13.17 21.06
C THR A 32 37.68 -13.63 22.00
N ALA A 33 36.77 -14.46 21.47
CA ALA A 33 35.82 -15.35 22.16
C ALA A 33 34.33 -14.95 22.31
N GLU A 34 33.90 -13.68 22.17
CA GLU A 34 32.45 -13.34 22.21
C GLU A 34 31.74 -13.27 20.84
N GLU A 35 32.46 -13.16 19.72
CA GLU A 35 31.85 -12.98 18.39
C GLU A 35 31.14 -14.23 17.83
N SER A 36 31.48 -15.42 18.35
CA SER A 36 31.04 -16.72 17.82
C SER A 36 29.53 -16.96 17.97
N THR A 37 28.92 -16.54 19.08
CA THR A 37 27.48 -16.75 19.36
C THR A 37 26.59 -15.64 18.82
N VAL A 38 27.13 -14.45 18.57
CA VAL A 38 26.38 -13.31 18.01
C VAL A 38 26.12 -13.49 16.51
N GLN A 39 27.05 -14.08 15.75
CA GLN A 39 26.88 -14.35 14.32
C GLN A 39 25.66 -15.25 14.00
N PRO A 40 25.48 -16.44 14.62
CA PRO A 40 24.33 -17.31 14.38
C PRO A 40 23.00 -16.64 14.74
N VAL A 41 22.93 -15.90 15.85
CA VAL A 41 21.72 -15.18 16.25
C VAL A 41 21.43 -14.03 15.28
N ARG A 42 22.46 -13.31 14.79
CA ARG A 42 22.30 -12.27 13.77
C ARG A 42 21.91 -12.84 12.42
N ALA A 43 22.42 -14.01 12.04
CA ALA A 43 22.04 -14.74 10.84
C ALA A 43 20.61 -15.30 10.92
N MET A 44 20.21 -15.84 12.07
CA MET A 44 18.86 -16.33 12.33
C MET A 44 17.85 -15.17 12.39
N LEU A 45 18.19 -14.05 13.03
CA LEU A 45 17.36 -12.84 13.00
C LEU A 45 17.31 -12.24 11.59
N ARG A 46 18.41 -12.23 10.83
CA ARG A 46 18.39 -11.88 9.40
C ARG A 46 17.55 -12.88 8.59
N GLY A 47 17.52 -14.17 8.92
CA GLY A 47 16.68 -15.20 8.29
C GLY A 47 15.19 -15.04 8.59
N LEU A 48 14.86 -14.71 9.85
CA LEU A 48 13.49 -14.43 10.30
C LEU A 48 12.99 -13.05 9.85
N LEU A 49 13.88 -12.08 9.67
CA LEU A 49 13.56 -10.78 9.08
C LEU A 49 13.56 -10.84 7.54
N SER A 50 14.40 -11.67 6.91
CA SER A 50 14.39 -11.89 5.46
C SER A 50 13.16 -12.67 5.03
N SER A 51 12.73 -13.71 5.76
CA SER A 51 11.47 -14.41 5.50
C SER A 51 10.24 -13.48 5.62
N ARG A 52 10.26 -12.54 6.58
CA ARG A 52 9.27 -11.44 6.70
C ARG A 52 9.42 -10.35 5.62
N ARG A 53 10.50 -10.37 4.83
CA ARG A 53 10.87 -9.38 3.79
C ARG A 53 10.73 -9.90 2.36
N ARG A 54 10.66 -11.22 2.12
CA ARG A 54 10.58 -11.91 0.80
C ARG A 54 9.48 -11.45 -0.17
N ALA A 55 8.61 -10.51 0.22
CA ALA A 55 7.66 -9.85 -0.65
C ALA A 55 8.17 -8.50 -1.22
N HIS A 56 9.49 -8.25 -1.23
CA HIS A 56 10.05 -7.01 -1.79
C HIS A 56 9.76 -6.86 -3.27
N THR A 57 9.84 -7.93 -4.05
CA THR A 57 9.45 -7.94 -5.47
C THR A 57 7.97 -7.60 -5.66
N ARG A 58 7.06 -8.18 -4.85
CA ARG A 58 5.63 -7.80 -4.83
C ARG A 58 5.44 -6.31 -4.51
N ARG A 59 6.19 -5.77 -3.53
CA ARG A 59 6.13 -4.34 -3.17
C ARG A 59 6.63 -3.45 -4.30
N LEU A 60 7.69 -3.86 -5.00
CA LEU A 60 8.22 -3.14 -6.17
C LEU A 60 7.19 -3.11 -7.32
N TRP A 61 6.58 -4.25 -7.62
CA TRP A 61 5.51 -4.37 -8.62
C TRP A 61 4.25 -3.57 -8.26
N ALA A 62 3.74 -3.68 -7.02
CA ALA A 62 2.50 -3.03 -6.61
C ALA A 62 2.57 -1.48 -6.66
N ARG A 63 3.76 -0.88 -6.67
CA ARG A 63 3.95 0.58 -6.85
C ARG A 63 3.53 1.10 -8.22
N TRP A 64 3.36 0.22 -9.22
CA TRP A 64 2.73 0.60 -10.50
C TRP A 64 1.26 0.99 -10.32
N LEU A 65 0.57 0.30 -9.42
CA LEU A 65 -0.87 0.47 -9.18
C LEU A 65 -1.16 1.44 -8.01
N GLU A 66 -0.18 1.70 -7.14
CA GLU A 66 -0.33 2.53 -5.93
C GLU A 66 -1.05 3.88 -6.11
N PRO A 67 -0.85 4.64 -7.21
CA PRO A 67 -1.55 5.91 -7.46
C PRO A 67 -3.06 5.78 -7.64
N VAL A 68 -3.53 4.65 -8.15
CA VAL A 68 -4.97 4.34 -8.41
C VAL A 68 -5.55 3.29 -7.46
N MET A 69 -4.73 2.72 -6.58
CA MET A 69 -5.12 1.59 -5.75
C MET A 69 -5.96 2.02 -4.54
N LEU A 70 -7.20 1.53 -4.48
CA LEU A 70 -8.13 1.75 -3.38
C LEU A 70 -7.75 0.93 -2.15
N ARG A 71 -7.81 1.59 -0.98
CA ARG A 71 -7.43 1.01 0.32
C ARG A 71 -8.49 1.18 1.42
N ASP A 72 -9.52 2.00 1.20
CA ASP A 72 -10.62 2.19 2.16
C ASP A 72 -11.29 0.84 2.46
N PRO A 73 -11.27 0.35 3.72
CA PRO A 73 -11.89 -0.92 4.10
C PRO A 73 -13.37 -1.03 3.71
N ALA A 74 -14.10 0.09 3.69
CA ALA A 74 -15.50 0.12 3.30
C ALA A 74 -15.71 0.06 1.77
N LEU A 75 -14.68 0.30 0.95
CA LEU A 75 -14.69 -0.01 -0.50
C LEU A 75 -14.23 -1.44 -0.76
N LEU A 76 -13.40 -2.02 0.12
CA LEU A 76 -13.00 -3.43 0.04
C LEU A 76 -14.17 -4.39 0.31
N ALA A 77 -15.14 -3.96 1.11
CA ALA A 77 -16.33 -4.74 1.46
C ALA A 77 -17.46 -4.69 0.41
N ILE A 78 -17.31 -3.92 -0.68
CA ILE A 78 -18.33 -3.82 -1.74
C ILE A 78 -18.25 -5.08 -2.62
N ALA A 79 -19.34 -5.84 -2.61
CA ALA A 79 -19.50 -7.05 -3.41
C ALA A 79 -19.64 -6.75 -4.92
N GLU A 80 -20.22 -5.60 -5.27
CA GLU A 80 -20.44 -5.21 -6.66
C GLU A 80 -19.13 -4.85 -7.41
N PRO A 81 -19.13 -4.95 -8.75
CA PRO A 81 -18.07 -4.37 -9.56
C PRO A 81 -18.03 -2.84 -9.38
N LEU A 82 -16.88 -2.30 -8.97
CA LEU A 82 -16.59 -0.86 -9.04
C LEU A 82 -15.87 -0.58 -10.39
N PRO A 83 -16.50 0.10 -11.36
CA PRO A 83 -15.88 0.42 -12.66
C PRO A 83 -14.44 0.96 -12.57
N GLY A 84 -13.48 0.30 -13.24
CA GLY A 84 -12.08 0.73 -13.29
C GLY A 84 -11.33 0.71 -11.95
N CYS A 85 -11.88 0.07 -10.92
CA CYS A 85 -11.27 0.00 -9.60
C CYS A 85 -10.16 -1.06 -9.53
N VAL A 86 -9.03 -0.69 -8.92
CA VAL A 86 -8.01 -1.64 -8.45
C VAL A 86 -7.98 -1.61 -6.93
N ARG A 87 -8.46 -2.66 -6.24
CA ARG A 87 -8.40 -2.75 -4.77
C ARG A 87 -7.06 -3.33 -4.31
N VAL A 88 -6.57 -2.89 -3.16
CA VAL A 88 -5.35 -3.46 -2.55
C VAL A 88 -5.48 -4.96 -2.27
N VAL A 89 -6.67 -5.46 -1.95
CA VAL A 89 -6.93 -6.91 -1.76
C VAL A 89 -6.78 -7.68 -3.07
N ASP A 90 -7.09 -7.08 -4.22
CA ASP A 90 -7.02 -7.75 -5.52
C ASP A 90 -5.55 -8.00 -5.91
N THR A 91 -4.64 -7.07 -5.58
CA THR A 91 -3.18 -7.23 -5.77
C THR A 91 -2.58 -8.44 -5.07
N ALA A 92 -3.25 -8.94 -4.00
CA ALA A 92 -2.86 -10.15 -3.29
C ALA A 92 -3.16 -11.43 -4.08
N GLY A 93 -4.18 -11.41 -4.94
CA GLY A 93 -4.49 -12.48 -5.89
C GLY A 93 -3.64 -12.39 -7.16
N TRP A 94 -3.52 -11.17 -7.71
CA TRP A 94 -2.80 -10.93 -8.96
C TRP A 94 -1.32 -11.27 -8.89
N TRP A 95 -0.60 -10.82 -7.86
CA TRP A 95 0.85 -11.03 -7.82
C TRP A 95 1.27 -12.52 -7.84
N PRO A 96 0.72 -13.41 -7.00
CA PRO A 96 1.03 -14.84 -7.06
C PRO A 96 0.74 -15.46 -8.44
N ALA A 97 -0.45 -15.23 -8.99
CA ALA A 97 -0.85 -15.78 -10.28
C ALA A 97 0.02 -15.27 -11.44
N LEU A 98 0.40 -13.99 -11.44
CA LEU A 98 1.33 -13.41 -12.40
C LEU A 98 2.74 -13.98 -12.23
N SER A 99 3.30 -13.92 -11.02
CA SER A 99 4.70 -14.28 -10.76
C SER A 99 5.04 -15.73 -11.10
N ARG A 100 4.08 -16.66 -10.98
CA ARG A 100 4.22 -18.06 -11.40
C ARG A 100 4.35 -18.28 -12.91
N ARG A 101 3.96 -17.29 -13.72
CA ARG A 101 3.96 -17.32 -15.19
C ARG A 101 5.05 -16.42 -15.80
N MET A 102 5.98 -15.91 -14.98
CA MET A 102 7.10 -15.02 -15.36
C MET A 102 8.47 -15.73 -15.31
N ASP A 103 8.48 -17.05 -15.32
CA ASP A 103 9.70 -17.87 -15.15
C ASP A 103 10.53 -17.40 -13.93
N ASP A 104 11.85 -17.30 -14.06
CA ASP A 104 12.77 -16.89 -13.00
C ASP A 104 12.85 -15.37 -12.78
N LEU A 105 12.08 -14.54 -13.51
CA LEU A 105 12.15 -13.07 -13.38
C LEU A 105 11.85 -12.58 -11.95
N PRO A 106 10.80 -13.05 -11.24
CA PRO A 106 10.52 -12.60 -9.89
C PRO A 106 11.60 -13.02 -8.89
N ALA A 107 12.20 -14.20 -9.08
CA ALA A 107 13.31 -14.69 -8.25
C ALA A 107 14.58 -13.87 -8.48
N THR A 108 14.89 -13.56 -9.75
CA THR A 108 16.00 -12.70 -10.16
C THR A 108 15.89 -11.31 -9.53
N VAL A 109 14.73 -10.66 -9.63
CA VAL A 109 14.50 -9.34 -9.01
C VAL A 109 14.57 -9.41 -7.49
N GLN A 110 14.06 -10.49 -6.87
CA GLN A 110 14.16 -10.67 -5.41
C GLN A 110 15.62 -10.78 -4.95
N SER A 111 16.47 -11.52 -5.67
CA SER A 111 17.91 -11.61 -5.38
C SER A 111 18.58 -10.23 -5.46
N ARG A 112 18.34 -9.47 -6.55
CA ARG A 112 18.89 -8.12 -6.72
C ARG A 112 18.44 -7.16 -5.62
N LEU A 113 17.18 -7.26 -5.19
CA LEU A 113 16.67 -6.49 -4.05
C LEU A 113 17.39 -6.87 -2.76
N ASP A 114 17.52 -8.16 -2.45
CA ASP A 114 18.15 -8.63 -1.21
C ASP A 114 19.64 -8.25 -1.12
N ASP A 115 20.38 -8.32 -2.24
CA ASP A 115 21.78 -7.86 -2.34
C ASP A 115 21.93 -6.36 -2.00
N ARG A 116 21.03 -5.51 -2.52
CA ARG A 116 21.05 -4.07 -2.25
C ARG A 116 20.57 -3.74 -0.84
N LEU A 117 19.64 -4.52 -0.29
CA LEU A 117 19.12 -4.38 1.08
C LEU A 117 20.10 -4.83 2.16
N ALA A 118 21.14 -5.59 1.81
CA ALA A 118 22.27 -5.84 2.70
C ALA A 118 23.01 -4.54 3.07
N ASN A 119 22.98 -3.55 2.17
CA ASN A 119 23.77 -2.30 2.26
C ASN A 119 22.90 -1.02 2.34
N GLY A 120 21.57 -1.14 2.37
CA GLY A 120 20.67 0.01 2.21
C GLY A 120 19.30 -0.13 2.88
N ALA A 121 18.68 1.02 3.18
CA ALA A 121 17.31 1.07 3.69
C ALA A 121 16.28 0.83 2.56
N LEU A 122 15.22 0.07 2.85
CA LEU A 122 14.26 -0.42 1.86
C LEU A 122 13.73 0.66 0.92
N ASP A 123 13.23 1.76 1.47
CA ASP A 123 12.57 2.80 0.67
C ASP A 123 13.57 3.51 -0.27
N ARG A 124 14.83 3.67 0.17
CA ARG A 124 15.93 4.19 -0.66
C ARG A 124 16.38 3.20 -1.74
N VAL A 125 16.33 1.90 -1.47
CA VAL A 125 16.60 0.87 -2.49
C VAL A 125 15.49 0.87 -3.54
N LEU A 126 14.22 0.81 -3.12
CA LEU A 126 13.05 0.82 -4.02
C LEU A 126 12.94 2.11 -4.86
N ALA A 127 13.42 3.25 -4.34
CA ALA A 127 13.45 4.52 -5.07
C ALA A 127 14.66 4.69 -6.02
N SER A 128 15.59 3.72 -6.08
CA SER A 128 16.77 3.82 -6.95
C SER A 128 16.44 3.58 -8.43
N ALA A 129 17.21 4.22 -9.33
CA ALA A 129 17.03 4.11 -10.78
C ALA A 129 17.14 2.65 -11.29
N GLU A 130 18.02 1.84 -10.69
CA GLU A 130 18.11 0.41 -11.03
C GLU A 130 16.82 -0.34 -10.69
N MET A 131 16.23 -0.07 -9.52
CA MET A 131 14.95 -0.69 -9.14
C MET A 131 13.77 -0.15 -9.94
N ALA A 132 13.85 1.07 -10.48
CA ALA A 132 12.89 1.54 -11.48
C ALA A 132 12.98 0.71 -12.78
N GLY A 133 14.19 0.39 -13.25
CA GLY A 133 14.40 -0.51 -14.38
C GLY A 133 13.86 -1.92 -14.14
N TRP A 134 14.13 -2.52 -12.98
CA TRP A 134 13.56 -3.83 -12.63
C TRP A 134 12.05 -3.81 -12.42
N ALA A 135 11.48 -2.70 -11.91
CA ALA A 135 10.04 -2.53 -11.86
C ALA A 135 9.45 -2.52 -13.28
N GLU A 136 10.13 -1.92 -14.25
CA GLU A 136 9.70 -1.91 -15.65
C GLU A 136 9.78 -3.30 -16.29
N THR A 137 10.85 -4.06 -16.05
CA THR A 137 10.92 -5.46 -16.50
C THR A 137 9.78 -6.31 -15.92
N LEU A 138 9.43 -6.12 -14.64
CA LEU A 138 8.28 -6.79 -14.02
C LEU A 138 6.94 -6.34 -14.62
N ARG A 139 6.81 -5.07 -15.02
CA ARG A 139 5.61 -4.53 -15.69
C ARG A 139 5.45 -5.16 -17.06
N GLY A 140 6.50 -5.15 -17.88
CA GLY A 140 6.54 -5.81 -19.19
C GLY A 140 6.19 -7.30 -19.11
N GLY A 141 6.84 -8.04 -18.20
CA GLY A 141 6.53 -9.45 -17.94
C GLY A 141 5.09 -9.67 -17.48
N SER A 142 4.51 -8.74 -16.70
CA SER A 142 3.09 -8.82 -16.29
C SER A 142 2.17 -8.68 -17.49
N LEU A 143 2.45 -7.72 -18.36
CA LEU A 143 1.65 -7.46 -19.56
C LEU A 143 1.72 -8.64 -20.54
N SER A 144 2.91 -9.21 -20.77
CA SER A 144 3.05 -10.43 -21.60
C SER A 144 2.22 -11.60 -21.10
N VAL A 145 2.20 -11.84 -19.78
CA VAL A 145 1.34 -12.88 -19.16
C VAL A 145 -0.14 -12.56 -19.34
N LEU A 146 -0.55 -11.32 -19.08
CA LEU A 146 -1.94 -10.89 -19.19
C LEU A 146 -2.45 -10.99 -20.63
N ASP A 147 -1.67 -10.56 -21.60
CA ASP A 147 -2.04 -10.66 -23.01
C ASP A 147 -2.10 -12.12 -23.49
N ALA A 148 -1.19 -12.98 -23.04
CA ALA A 148 -1.26 -14.42 -23.33
C ALA A 148 -2.56 -15.04 -22.77
N VAL A 149 -2.86 -14.89 -21.47
CA VAL A 149 -4.06 -15.51 -20.88
C VAL A 149 -5.36 -14.94 -21.44
N ARG A 150 -5.39 -13.69 -21.89
CA ARG A 150 -6.59 -13.09 -22.54
C ARG A 150 -6.92 -13.70 -23.90
N THR A 151 -5.95 -14.33 -24.59
CA THR A 151 -6.18 -14.98 -25.89
C THR A 151 -6.69 -16.42 -25.79
N ASP A 152 -6.60 -17.06 -24.62
CA ASP A 152 -7.09 -18.41 -24.37
C ASP A 152 -8.08 -18.44 -23.17
N PRO A 153 -9.38 -18.69 -23.42
CA PRO A 153 -10.38 -18.80 -22.34
C PRO A 153 -10.04 -19.82 -21.25
N THR A 154 -9.31 -20.89 -21.58
CA THR A 154 -8.90 -21.92 -20.61
C THR A 154 -7.78 -21.40 -19.71
N ALA A 155 -6.74 -20.79 -20.29
CA ALA A 155 -5.69 -20.11 -19.53
C ALA A 155 -6.24 -18.97 -18.65
N LEU A 156 -7.21 -18.18 -19.16
CA LEU A 156 -7.89 -17.14 -18.39
C LEU A 156 -8.63 -17.72 -17.17
N ALA A 157 -9.39 -18.80 -17.36
CA ALA A 157 -10.11 -19.46 -16.28
C ALA A 157 -9.16 -19.96 -15.18
N LEU A 158 -8.08 -20.64 -15.55
CA LEU A 158 -7.06 -21.14 -14.61
C LEU A 158 -6.31 -19.99 -13.89
N PHE A 159 -6.04 -18.88 -14.58
CA PHE A 159 -5.44 -17.69 -13.99
C PHE A 159 -6.38 -17.04 -12.97
N LEU A 160 -7.67 -16.91 -13.29
CA LEU A 160 -8.69 -16.35 -12.41
C LEU A 160 -8.96 -17.23 -11.19
N GLU A 161 -8.99 -18.56 -11.35
CA GLU A 161 -9.12 -19.51 -10.24
C GLU A 161 -7.98 -19.33 -9.23
N GLU A 162 -6.74 -19.33 -9.72
CA GLU A 162 -5.55 -19.15 -8.87
C GLU A 162 -5.51 -17.77 -8.20
N ALA A 163 -5.80 -16.69 -8.95
CA ALA A 163 -5.85 -15.34 -8.43
C ALA A 163 -6.92 -15.21 -7.32
N ASN A 164 -8.11 -15.78 -7.54
CA ASN A 164 -9.16 -15.82 -6.52
C ASN A 164 -8.76 -16.64 -5.30
N ALA A 165 -8.18 -17.84 -5.47
CA ALA A 165 -7.72 -18.66 -4.36
C ALA A 165 -6.64 -17.96 -3.50
N HIS A 166 -5.76 -17.16 -4.11
CA HIS A 166 -4.80 -16.32 -3.38
C HIS A 166 -5.46 -15.10 -2.71
N ARG A 167 -6.40 -14.44 -3.41
CA ARG A 167 -7.15 -13.29 -2.90
C ARG A 167 -8.04 -13.63 -1.69
N MET A 168 -8.74 -14.76 -1.71
CA MET A 168 -9.58 -15.21 -0.60
C MET A 168 -8.74 -15.54 0.65
N ARG A 169 -7.58 -16.19 0.48
CA ARG A 169 -6.61 -16.44 1.56
C ARG A 169 -6.06 -15.14 2.16
N ALA A 170 -5.75 -14.16 1.32
CA ALA A 170 -5.33 -12.84 1.79
C ALA A 170 -6.46 -12.07 2.51
N ALA A 171 -7.69 -12.18 2.01
CA ALA A 171 -8.85 -11.52 2.59
C ALA A 171 -9.21 -12.08 3.98
N SER A 172 -9.08 -13.38 4.23
CA SER A 172 -9.36 -13.97 5.56
C SER A 172 -8.39 -13.50 6.66
N ALA A 173 -7.17 -13.10 6.29
CA ALA A 173 -6.19 -12.52 7.22
C ALA A 173 -6.42 -11.02 7.51
N LEU A 174 -7.27 -10.36 6.73
CA LEU A 174 -7.64 -8.95 6.87
C LEU A 174 -9.00 -8.83 7.58
N ALA A 175 -9.13 -7.86 8.48
CA ALA A 175 -10.39 -7.59 9.17
C ALA A 175 -11.35 -6.76 8.28
N ILE A 176 -11.68 -7.28 7.09
CA ILE A 176 -12.60 -6.64 6.15
C ILE A 176 -14.03 -6.78 6.69
N PRO A 177 -14.83 -5.69 6.76
CA PRO A 177 -16.25 -5.78 7.11
C PRO A 177 -17.00 -6.76 6.19
N GLY A 178 -17.83 -7.65 6.76
CA GLY A 178 -18.49 -8.74 6.00
C GLY A 178 -17.59 -9.93 5.65
N GLY A 179 -16.27 -9.84 5.88
CA GLY A 179 -15.32 -10.92 5.67
C GLY A 179 -15.17 -11.37 4.22
N VAL A 180 -14.61 -12.57 4.03
CA VAL A 180 -14.36 -13.14 2.69
C VAL A 180 -15.65 -13.32 1.88
N ALA A 181 -16.77 -13.63 2.56
CA ALA A 181 -18.07 -13.87 1.93
C ALA A 181 -18.66 -12.62 1.24
N ALA A 182 -18.19 -11.42 1.56
CA ALA A 182 -18.60 -10.19 0.89
C ALA A 182 -17.86 -9.94 -0.45
N LEU A 183 -16.81 -10.70 -0.77
CA LEU A 183 -16.02 -10.50 -1.98
C LEU A 183 -16.56 -11.32 -3.14
N ARG A 184 -17.09 -10.67 -4.19
CA ARG A 184 -17.30 -11.37 -5.48
C ARG A 184 -15.98 -11.93 -6.02
N PRO A 185 -15.98 -13.07 -6.72
CA PRO A 185 -14.82 -13.51 -7.49
C PRO A 185 -14.36 -12.45 -8.49
N LEU A 186 -13.06 -12.41 -8.73
CA LEU A 186 -12.44 -11.69 -9.84
C LEU A 186 -12.84 -12.37 -11.16
N ASP A 187 -13.07 -11.56 -12.19
CA ASP A 187 -13.49 -11.99 -13.52
C ASP A 187 -12.61 -11.36 -14.64
N GLY A 188 -12.99 -11.60 -15.90
CA GLY A 188 -12.27 -11.07 -17.06
C GLY A 188 -12.24 -9.54 -17.13
N ALA A 189 -13.26 -8.83 -16.64
CA ALA A 189 -13.28 -7.37 -16.63
C ALA A 189 -12.31 -6.79 -15.59
N ASP A 190 -12.05 -7.51 -14.49
CA ASP A 190 -10.98 -7.14 -13.55
C ASP A 190 -9.58 -7.37 -14.16
N VAL A 191 -9.42 -8.38 -15.03
CA VAL A 191 -8.18 -8.63 -15.80
C VAL A 191 -7.96 -7.54 -16.86
N GLU A 192 -9.00 -7.11 -17.56
CA GLU A 192 -8.96 -5.94 -18.44
C GLU A 192 -8.55 -4.67 -17.67
N THR A 193 -9.17 -4.44 -16.51
CA THR A 193 -8.86 -3.29 -15.64
C THR A 193 -7.41 -3.32 -15.15
N LEU A 194 -6.90 -4.47 -14.72
CA LEU A 194 -5.50 -4.64 -14.34
C LEU A 194 -4.54 -4.40 -15.53
N THR A 195 -4.89 -4.90 -16.72
CA THR A 195 -4.07 -4.76 -17.94
C THR A 195 -4.01 -3.31 -18.39
N ALA A 196 -5.15 -2.63 -18.46
CA ALA A 196 -5.23 -1.20 -18.72
C ALA A 196 -4.42 -0.41 -17.69
N ALA A 197 -4.58 -0.73 -16.41
CA ALA A 197 -3.86 -0.07 -15.33
C ALA A 197 -2.33 -0.21 -15.47
N LEU A 198 -1.81 -1.42 -15.73
CA LEU A 198 -0.37 -1.63 -15.91
C LEU A 198 0.17 -0.95 -17.18
N ARG A 199 -0.60 -0.88 -18.28
CA ARG A 199 -0.21 -0.15 -19.49
C ARG A 199 -0.13 1.36 -19.28
N LEU A 200 -1.12 1.92 -18.59
CA LEU A 200 -1.30 3.37 -18.41
C LEU A 200 -0.47 3.96 -17.25
N SER A 201 0.25 3.12 -16.51
CA SER A 201 0.85 3.48 -15.22
C SER A 201 2.00 4.48 -15.24
N ASP A 202 2.62 4.72 -16.39
CA ASP A 202 3.56 5.83 -16.56
C ASP A 202 2.84 7.20 -16.51
N GLY A 203 1.61 7.26 -17.06
CA GLY A 203 0.80 8.47 -17.13
C GLY A 203 0.48 9.06 -15.75
N TRP A 204 0.09 8.23 -14.77
CA TRP A 204 -0.20 8.73 -13.43
C TRP A 204 1.03 8.94 -12.53
N ARG A 205 2.21 8.41 -12.90
CA ARG A 205 3.45 8.83 -12.22
C ARG A 205 3.75 10.30 -12.47
N THR A 206 3.37 10.83 -13.63
CA THR A 206 3.49 12.26 -13.94
C THR A 206 2.40 13.13 -13.27
N LEU A 207 1.24 12.55 -12.94
CA LEU A 207 0.19 13.22 -12.13
C LEU A 207 0.61 13.44 -10.67
N GLY A 208 1.56 12.65 -10.17
CA GLY A 208 2.16 12.79 -8.85
C GLY A 208 1.28 12.26 -7.70
N GLY A 209 1.87 11.47 -6.79
CA GLY A 209 1.17 11.00 -5.60
C GLY A 209 0.09 9.94 -5.87
N ARG A 210 -0.99 9.97 -5.07
CA ARG A 210 -2.09 9.00 -5.11
C ARG A 210 -3.43 9.72 -5.12
N ALA A 211 -4.29 9.43 -6.09
CA ALA A 211 -5.59 10.11 -6.24
C ALA A 211 -6.48 9.95 -5.00
N ALA A 212 -6.37 8.82 -4.31
CA ALA A 212 -7.10 8.53 -3.08
C ALA A 212 -6.70 9.44 -1.89
N ASP A 213 -5.48 10.01 -1.92
CA ASP A 213 -4.93 10.83 -0.84
C ASP A 213 -5.04 12.35 -1.16
N MET A 214 -5.39 12.72 -2.41
CA MET A 214 -5.56 14.11 -2.87
C MET A 214 -6.87 14.72 -2.40
N GLU A 215 -6.86 16.02 -2.11
CA GLU A 215 -8.10 16.79 -1.90
C GLU A 215 -8.84 17.07 -3.22
N ILE A 216 -10.12 17.43 -3.14
CA ILE A 216 -11.01 17.60 -4.32
C ILE A 216 -10.42 18.60 -5.33
N ASP A 217 -10.01 19.78 -4.86
CA ASP A 217 -9.45 20.83 -5.72
C ASP A 217 -8.08 20.43 -6.30
N GLU A 218 -7.28 19.68 -5.55
CA GLU A 218 -5.97 19.16 -5.99
C GLU A 218 -6.14 18.12 -7.10
N LEU A 219 -7.07 17.17 -6.93
CA LEU A 219 -7.40 16.17 -7.94
C LEU A 219 -7.92 16.81 -9.22
N LEU A 220 -8.85 17.77 -9.10
CA LEU A 220 -9.40 18.50 -10.25
C LEU A 220 -8.34 19.37 -10.95
N ALA A 221 -7.45 20.02 -10.20
CA ALA A 221 -6.34 20.79 -10.75
C ALA A 221 -5.32 19.90 -11.47
N CYS A 222 -5.00 18.73 -10.91
CA CYS A 222 -4.09 17.75 -11.50
C CYS A 222 -4.63 17.21 -12.83
N VAL A 223 -5.90 16.76 -12.87
CA VAL A 223 -6.56 16.31 -14.10
C VAL A 223 -6.62 17.42 -15.16
N ARG A 224 -6.97 18.66 -14.77
CA ARG A 224 -6.99 19.81 -15.69
C ARG A 224 -5.59 20.14 -16.25
N GLY A 225 -4.56 20.12 -15.41
CA GLY A 225 -3.17 20.38 -15.83
C GLY A 225 -2.63 19.31 -16.78
N ALA A 226 -3.02 18.05 -16.59
CA ALA A 226 -2.67 16.96 -17.50
C ALA A 226 -3.42 17.05 -18.84
N LEU A 227 -4.69 17.46 -18.83
CA LEU A 227 -5.47 17.75 -20.04
C LEU A 227 -4.86 18.89 -20.86
N THR A 228 -4.43 20.00 -20.23
CA THR A 228 -3.81 21.13 -20.94
C THR A 228 -2.37 20.84 -21.36
N GLY A 229 -1.62 20.05 -20.60
CA GLY A 229 -0.24 19.65 -20.93
C GLY A 229 -0.15 18.56 -22.01
N GLY A 230 -1.22 17.78 -22.22
CA GLY A 230 -1.26 16.71 -23.23
C GLY A 230 -0.32 15.53 -22.98
N SER A 231 0.36 15.49 -21.83
CA SER A 231 1.41 14.51 -21.50
C SER A 231 0.89 13.19 -20.95
N VAL A 232 -0.41 13.07 -20.69
CA VAL A 232 -1.05 11.91 -20.06
C VAL A 232 -2.22 11.45 -20.93
N ALA A 233 -2.30 10.14 -21.19
CA ALA A 233 -3.41 9.56 -21.94
C ALA A 233 -4.77 9.77 -21.22
N PRO A 234 -5.87 10.06 -21.93
CA PRO A 234 -7.18 10.26 -21.32
C PRO A 234 -7.64 9.10 -20.42
N ASP A 235 -7.37 7.86 -20.81
CA ASP A 235 -7.72 6.67 -20.01
C ASP A 235 -6.90 6.56 -18.71
N ALA A 236 -5.65 7.03 -18.72
CA ALA A 236 -4.82 7.10 -17.51
C ALA A 236 -5.37 8.15 -16.54
N MET A 237 -5.80 9.30 -17.06
CA MET A 237 -6.47 10.34 -16.28
C MET A 237 -7.81 9.84 -15.74
N ALA A 238 -8.58 9.07 -16.53
CA ALA A 238 -9.86 8.48 -16.10
C ALA A 238 -9.68 7.51 -14.93
N LEU A 239 -8.78 6.52 -15.03
CA LEU A 239 -8.50 5.57 -13.94
C LEU A 239 -8.03 6.28 -12.67
N PHE A 240 -7.17 7.30 -12.81
CA PHE A 240 -6.69 8.10 -11.69
C PHE A 240 -7.82 8.91 -11.03
N ALA A 241 -8.59 9.65 -11.82
CA ALA A 241 -9.71 10.44 -11.34
C ALA A 241 -10.78 9.59 -10.66
N VAL A 242 -11.11 8.42 -11.23
CA VAL A 242 -12.07 7.45 -10.68
C VAL A 242 -11.60 6.87 -9.35
N ALA A 243 -10.30 6.62 -9.18
CA ALA A 243 -9.76 6.19 -7.89
C ALA A 243 -9.92 7.25 -6.78
N GLY A 244 -9.69 8.53 -7.10
CA GLY A 244 -9.97 9.64 -6.18
C GLY A 244 -11.47 9.78 -5.88
N LEU A 245 -12.31 9.69 -6.92
CA LEU A 245 -13.76 9.76 -6.84
C LEU A 245 -14.36 8.73 -5.89
N TYR A 246 -13.99 7.44 -6.00
CA TYR A 246 -14.47 6.41 -5.06
C TYR A 246 -13.96 6.62 -3.62
N SER A 247 -12.77 7.19 -3.45
CA SER A 247 -12.20 7.45 -2.13
C SER A 247 -12.94 8.55 -1.38
N ARG A 248 -13.51 9.53 -2.10
CA ARG A 248 -14.32 10.63 -1.52
C ARG A 248 -15.83 10.36 -1.53
N ARG A 249 -16.31 9.53 -2.46
CA ARG A 249 -17.73 9.18 -2.68
C ARG A 249 -18.67 10.37 -2.90
N ASP A 250 -18.12 11.47 -3.44
CA ASP A 250 -18.84 12.72 -3.65
C ASP A 250 -19.49 12.76 -5.06
N PRO A 251 -20.84 12.83 -5.17
CA PRO A 251 -21.52 12.97 -6.46
C PRO A 251 -21.20 14.26 -7.21
N LEU A 252 -20.87 15.36 -6.51
CA LEU A 252 -20.49 16.63 -7.14
C LEU A 252 -19.11 16.54 -7.79
N LEU A 253 -18.15 15.87 -7.14
CA LEU A 253 -16.89 15.49 -7.77
C LEU A 253 -17.13 14.60 -8.99
N GLY A 254 -18.07 13.65 -8.90
CA GLY A 254 -18.48 12.81 -10.04
C GLY A 254 -18.97 13.65 -11.23
N ALA A 255 -19.88 14.59 -11.00
CA ALA A 255 -20.38 15.50 -12.03
C ALA A 255 -19.27 16.41 -12.62
N ALA A 256 -18.40 16.95 -11.77
CA ALA A 256 -17.26 17.76 -12.20
C ALA A 256 -16.27 16.95 -13.07
N LEU A 257 -15.99 15.71 -12.70
CA LEU A 257 -15.11 14.82 -13.46
C LEU A 257 -15.74 14.42 -14.81
N ARG A 258 -17.04 14.13 -14.88
CA ARG A 258 -17.73 13.87 -16.15
C ARG A 258 -17.65 15.06 -17.12
N ALA A 259 -17.73 16.29 -16.60
CA ALA A 259 -17.62 17.51 -17.40
C ALA A 259 -16.18 17.77 -17.90
N LEU A 260 -15.15 17.30 -17.18
CA LEU A 260 -13.74 17.44 -17.55
C LEU A 260 -13.22 16.29 -18.42
N LEU A 261 -13.70 15.08 -18.17
CA LEU A 261 -13.34 13.83 -18.83
C LEU A 261 -14.63 13.10 -19.25
N PRO A 262 -15.23 13.45 -20.41
CA PRO A 262 -16.43 12.79 -20.94
C PRO A 262 -16.09 11.42 -21.52
N LEU A 263 -15.64 10.50 -20.65
CA LEU A 263 -15.18 9.16 -20.99
C LEU A 263 -16.12 8.11 -20.35
N PRO A 264 -16.42 6.99 -21.04
CA PRO A 264 -17.38 6.00 -20.56
C PRO A 264 -17.09 5.46 -19.15
N LEU A 265 -15.81 5.35 -18.78
CA LEU A 265 -15.39 4.92 -17.44
C LEU A 265 -15.77 5.94 -16.34
N VAL A 266 -15.59 7.24 -16.60
CA VAL A 266 -15.92 8.31 -15.65
C VAL A 266 -17.44 8.43 -15.50
N ASP A 267 -18.16 8.32 -16.62
CA ASP A 267 -19.63 8.23 -16.64
C ASP A 267 -20.13 7.05 -15.81
N ALA A 268 -19.58 5.85 -16.01
CA ALA A 268 -19.97 4.65 -15.28
C ALA A 268 -19.67 4.75 -13.77
N ALA A 269 -18.50 5.28 -13.39
CA ALA A 269 -18.13 5.46 -11.99
C ALA A 269 -19.02 6.47 -11.26
N ALA A 270 -19.31 7.61 -11.90
CA ALA A 270 -20.20 8.64 -11.35
C ALA A 270 -21.67 8.18 -11.31
N ALA A 271 -22.12 7.41 -12.30
CA ALA A 271 -23.45 6.78 -12.27
C ALA A 271 -23.55 5.75 -11.13
N TRP A 272 -22.53 4.90 -10.94
CA TRP A 272 -22.47 3.95 -9.82
C TRP A 272 -22.54 4.67 -8.47
N LEU A 273 -21.78 5.76 -8.28
CA LEU A 273 -21.86 6.57 -7.05
C LEU A 273 -23.21 7.27 -6.87
N THR A 274 -23.88 7.68 -7.95
CA THR A 274 -25.22 8.30 -7.85
C THR A 274 -26.26 7.27 -7.41
N ALA A 275 -26.18 6.04 -7.92
CA ALA A 275 -27.06 4.94 -7.52
C ALA A 275 -26.85 4.48 -6.07
N HIS A 276 -25.59 4.46 -5.59
CA HIS A 276 -25.24 3.88 -4.29
C HIS A 276 -24.93 4.92 -3.19
N GLY A 277 -24.71 6.19 -3.54
CA GLY A 277 -24.31 7.27 -2.62
C GLY A 277 -25.40 7.75 -1.67
N ASN A 278 -26.68 7.55 -2.01
CA ASN A 278 -27.82 7.85 -1.11
C ASN A 278 -28.10 6.72 -0.10
N GLY A 279 -27.31 5.64 -0.12
CA GLY A 279 -27.53 4.39 0.61
C GLY A 279 -27.01 4.35 2.05
N GLY A 280 -27.40 5.29 2.91
CA GLY A 280 -27.09 5.23 4.36
C GLY A 280 -27.75 4.06 5.12
N LYS A 281 -28.44 3.15 4.43
CA LYS A 281 -29.15 1.97 4.96
C LYS A 281 -29.19 0.82 3.92
N ALA A 282 -28.11 0.05 3.80
CA ALA A 282 -28.15 -1.26 3.10
C ALA A 282 -26.93 -2.17 3.41
N CYS A 283 -26.61 -2.40 4.69
CA CYS A 283 -25.77 -3.55 5.10
C CYS A 283 -25.94 -3.88 6.60
N GLY A 284 -27.20 -3.92 7.02
CA GLY A 284 -27.67 -4.42 8.31
C GLY A 284 -29.10 -4.93 8.11
N GLU A 285 -29.50 -5.94 8.87
CA GLU A 285 -30.84 -6.56 8.80
C GLU A 285 -31.13 -7.37 7.50
N ARG A 286 -30.46 -8.52 7.38
CA ARG A 286 -31.24 -9.77 7.28
C ARG A 286 -30.94 -10.61 8.52
N ALA A 287 -32.00 -10.92 9.27
CA ALA A 287 -31.96 -11.76 10.45
C ALA A 287 -32.40 -13.19 10.11
N GLY A 288 -31.94 -14.17 10.91
CA GLY A 288 -32.19 -15.59 10.69
C GLY A 288 -31.18 -16.23 9.72
N ASP A 289 -30.58 -17.39 9.99
CA ASP A 289 -30.78 -18.33 11.11
C ASP A 289 -29.46 -19.00 11.52
N GLY A 290 -29.46 -19.70 12.66
CA GLY A 290 -28.24 -19.97 13.43
C GLY A 290 -27.25 -21.01 12.87
N PHE A 291 -26.00 -20.93 13.36
CA PHE A 291 -25.12 -22.08 13.41
C PHE A 291 -24.26 -22.07 14.68
N ALA A 292 -24.47 -23.07 15.55
CA ALA A 292 -23.60 -23.36 16.68
C ALA A 292 -22.59 -24.44 16.27
N GLY A 293 -21.35 -24.35 16.76
CA GLY A 293 -20.36 -25.43 16.62
C GLY A 293 -19.00 -25.04 16.05
N MET A 294 -18.13 -24.49 16.91
CA MET A 294 -16.72 -24.91 16.94
C MET A 294 -16.67 -26.33 17.57
N PRO A 295 -15.64 -27.19 17.37
CA PRO A 295 -14.21 -26.85 17.24
C PRO A 295 -13.44 -27.81 16.26
N PRO A 296 -12.21 -28.31 16.52
CA PRO A 296 -10.88 -27.65 16.54
C PRO A 296 -9.82 -28.27 15.59
N PHE A 297 -8.60 -27.72 15.62
CA PHE A 297 -7.34 -28.21 14.98
C PHE A 297 -7.25 -28.12 13.43
N GLY A 298 -6.09 -27.91 12.81
CA GLY A 298 -4.80 -27.52 13.38
C GLY A 298 -3.66 -27.52 12.36
N GLY A 299 -2.74 -26.56 12.49
CA GLY A 299 -1.30 -26.76 12.21
C GLY A 299 -0.77 -26.58 10.77
N GLY A 300 0.18 -25.65 10.62
CA GLY A 300 1.27 -25.79 9.64
C GLY A 300 1.28 -24.83 8.44
N GLN A 301 2.25 -23.90 8.45
CA GLN A 301 2.85 -23.27 7.25
C GLN A 301 1.95 -22.47 6.29
N ALA A 302 1.42 -21.31 6.73
CA ALA A 302 0.90 -20.28 5.81
C ALA A 302 1.29 -18.82 6.17
N GLU A 303 1.52 -18.50 7.44
CA GLU A 303 1.52 -17.12 8.02
C GLU A 303 2.54 -16.08 7.46
N SER A 304 3.37 -16.43 6.49
CA SER A 304 4.48 -15.56 6.04
C SER A 304 4.11 -14.55 4.94
N LEU A 305 3.12 -14.86 4.08
CA LEU A 305 2.71 -13.98 2.97
C LEU A 305 1.77 -12.84 3.41
N ASP A 306 0.97 -13.09 4.44
CA ASP A 306 -0.20 -12.27 4.80
C ASP A 306 0.20 -11.00 5.57
N ARG A 307 1.31 -11.08 6.33
CA ARG A 307 1.81 -9.96 7.15
C ARG A 307 2.19 -8.76 6.30
N GLY A 308 2.70 -8.98 5.08
CA GLY A 308 3.05 -7.89 4.16
C GLY A 308 1.86 -7.13 3.59
N LEU A 309 0.66 -7.73 3.55
CA LEU A 309 -0.59 -7.08 3.17
C LEU A 309 -1.21 -6.38 4.38
N ARG A 310 -1.16 -7.02 5.57
CA ARG A 310 -1.51 -6.36 6.83
C ARG A 310 -0.66 -5.10 7.05
N ASP A 311 0.64 -5.11 6.76
CA ASP A 311 1.50 -3.91 6.81
C ASP A 311 1.02 -2.79 5.85
N LEU A 312 0.62 -3.13 4.63
CA LEU A 312 0.13 -2.18 3.62
C LEU A 312 -1.25 -1.60 3.97
N PHE A 313 -2.09 -2.41 4.62
CA PHE A 313 -3.39 -2.03 5.17
C PHE A 313 -3.25 -1.16 6.43
N GLU A 314 -2.40 -1.56 7.36
CA GLU A 314 -2.04 -0.83 8.58
C GLU A 314 -1.38 0.53 8.30
N ALA A 315 -0.54 0.61 7.26
CA ALA A 315 0.01 1.88 6.81
C ALA A 315 -1.11 2.82 6.30
N ALA A 316 -2.06 2.29 5.52
CA ALA A 316 -3.19 3.05 4.97
C ALA A 316 -4.18 3.52 6.06
N MET A 317 -4.45 2.68 7.07
CA MET A 317 -5.28 3.05 8.23
C MET A 317 -4.68 4.20 9.05
N ARG A 318 -3.37 4.46 8.94
CA ARG A 318 -2.69 5.56 9.63
C ARG A 318 -2.58 6.84 8.80
N SER A 319 -2.57 6.74 7.47
CA SER A 319 -2.60 7.93 6.60
C SER A 319 -3.99 8.58 6.51
N GLY A 320 -5.07 7.81 6.72
CA GLY A 320 -6.45 8.30 6.62
C GLY A 320 -7.05 8.98 7.86
N ARG A 321 -6.25 9.38 8.87
CA ARG A 321 -6.76 10.08 10.08
C ARG A 321 -6.45 11.58 10.05
N PRO A 322 -7.46 12.48 9.96
CA PRO A 322 -7.24 13.88 10.24
C PRO A 322 -6.94 14.08 11.74
N VAL A 323 -6.01 15.00 12.05
CA VAL A 323 -5.71 15.42 13.43
C VAL A 323 -6.88 16.27 13.96
N SER A 324 -7.31 16.01 15.19
CA SER A 324 -8.48 16.70 15.77
C SER A 324 -8.20 18.20 15.99
N PRO A 325 -9.16 19.11 15.70
CA PRO A 325 -9.05 20.52 16.06
C PRO A 325 -8.83 20.77 17.56
N ALA A 326 -9.19 19.81 18.42
CA ALA A 326 -8.94 19.88 19.85
C ALA A 326 -7.45 19.79 20.22
N ASP A 327 -6.64 19.09 19.42
CA ASP A 327 -5.20 18.93 19.65
C ASP A 327 -4.43 20.18 19.18
N ALA A 328 -4.87 20.80 18.07
CA ALA A 328 -4.31 22.06 17.59
C ALA A 328 -4.49 23.21 18.60
N LYS A 329 -5.65 23.29 19.27
CA LYS A 329 -5.90 24.32 20.31
C LYS A 329 -5.11 24.11 21.60
N ARG A 330 -4.63 22.89 21.90
CA ARG A 330 -3.70 22.64 23.02
C ARG A 330 -2.27 23.08 22.70
N LEU A 331 -1.83 22.92 21.44
CA LEU A 331 -0.52 23.40 20.98
C LEU A 331 -0.41 24.93 20.98
N GLY A 332 -1.45 25.64 20.53
CA GLY A 332 -1.45 27.12 20.49
C GLY A 332 -1.31 27.82 21.85
N ARG A 333 -1.74 27.19 22.95
CA ARG A 333 -1.60 27.74 24.31
C ARG A 333 -0.26 27.44 24.99
N ALA A 334 0.54 26.52 24.45
CA ALA A 334 1.84 26.14 25.02
C ALA A 334 3.00 27.04 24.52
N LEU A 335 2.74 28.00 23.63
CA LEU A 335 3.74 28.87 22.98
C LEU A 335 3.64 30.35 23.39
N ALA A 336 2.77 30.70 24.35
CA ALA A 336 2.48 32.08 24.75
C ALA A 336 2.91 32.40 26.20
N GLY A 337 3.76 31.57 26.82
CA GLY A 337 4.27 31.79 28.17
C GLY A 337 5.71 31.32 28.32
N VAL A 338 6.54 32.18 28.92
CA VAL A 338 8.00 32.10 29.18
C VAL A 338 8.88 32.81 28.14
N VAL A 339 8.65 34.12 28.05
CA VAL A 339 9.66 35.20 28.13
C VAL A 339 8.95 36.21 29.05
N ASP A 340 9.41 36.56 30.26
CA ASP A 340 10.76 36.69 30.82
C ASP A 340 10.98 35.94 32.14
N ASP A 341 12.23 35.71 32.52
CA ASP A 341 12.83 36.17 33.79
C ASP A 341 14.30 35.72 33.91
N VAL A 342 15.21 36.70 33.98
CA VAL A 342 16.66 36.49 34.15
C VAL A 342 17.06 36.87 35.57
N PRO A 343 17.69 35.98 36.36
CA PRO A 343 18.27 36.35 37.64
C PRO A 343 19.76 36.70 37.55
N ASP A 344 20.11 37.84 38.16
CA ASP A 344 21.47 38.38 38.30
C ASP A 344 22.47 37.47 39.04
N THR A 345 23.77 37.73 38.85
CA THR A 345 24.71 37.74 39.98
C THR A 345 25.93 38.67 39.74
N PRO A 346 26.27 39.60 40.67
CA PRO A 346 27.47 40.46 40.64
C PRO A 346 28.63 39.79 41.45
N PRO A 347 29.76 40.44 41.86
CA PRO A 347 30.31 41.79 41.60
C PRO A 347 31.78 41.71 41.03
N ALA A 348 32.74 42.66 41.10
CA ALA A 348 32.88 43.99 41.73
C ALA A 348 33.94 44.90 41.05
N ARG A 349 33.76 46.23 41.19
CA ARG A 349 34.75 47.34 41.33
C ARG A 349 36.20 47.16 40.83
N ARG A 350 36.60 48.03 39.90
CA ARG A 350 37.19 49.35 40.24
C ARG A 350 36.73 50.41 39.25
#